data_AF-A0A4Q3WNI5-F1
#
_entry.id   AF-A0A4Q3WNI5-F1
#
_cell.length_a   1.000
_cell.length_b   1.000
_cell.length_c   1.000
_cell.angle_alpha   90.00
_cell.angle_beta   90.00
_cell.angle_gamma   90.00
#
_symmetry.space_group_name_H-M   'P 1'
#
loop_
_entity.id
_entity.type
_entity.pdbx_description
1 polymer ?
#
loop_
_entity_poly.entity_id
_entity_poly.type
_entity_poly.pdbx_seq_one_letter_code
_entity_poly.pdbx_strand_id
1 'polypeptide(L)'
;MMRVFEGTSNVRAAILEANKARAFSSNPEVEAIVRDVCDAVASRGDEALLEYTRKFDCATMGLEQIRVTTDEIEAAYNALAPEAREALERAAHNIEVFHSRQSVPDWSFTSSEGALLGQRYTAIERVGIYAPNGRAAYPSTVLMLGVPARVAGVKEIALATPAGPDGQANPTILAAAKIAGISEIYKIGGAVAMAAFAYGTDSVARVDKLVGPGSIYLTLAKKYLYGIVGIDGLYGPSEVTILADEGARPAQVAADLIAQAEHGSDSFVCLITASARIAADVQAEIQAQLLGSPRAKILSESLQGGLIGIADSLSDACVLSDLTASEHVEIWSRDAFALSTKISNAGAIFLNTPVPLGDYIAGPSHTLPTGAT
;
A
#
# COMPACT_ATOMS: atom_id res chain seq x y z
N MET A 1 7.19 24.37 -4.66
CA MET A 1 5.81 24.87 -4.49
C MET A 1 4.88 24.01 -5.31
N MET A 2 3.72 23.67 -4.77
CA MET A 2 2.67 22.98 -5.54
C MET A 2 2.04 23.94 -6.55
N ARG A 3 1.55 23.41 -7.67
CA ARG A 3 0.88 24.22 -8.71
C ARG A 3 -0.55 24.54 -8.26
N VAL A 4 -0.97 25.79 -8.38
CA VAL A 4 -2.32 26.25 -8.01
C VAL A 4 -3.16 26.44 -9.27
N PHE A 5 -4.39 25.93 -9.26
CA PHE A 5 -5.37 26.06 -10.34
C PHE A 5 -6.67 26.63 -9.79
N GLU A 6 -7.23 27.64 -10.44
CA GLU A 6 -8.47 28.32 -10.02
C GLU A 6 -9.61 28.06 -10.99
N GLY A 7 -10.81 27.84 -10.44
CA GLY A 7 -12.04 27.56 -11.18
C GLY A 7 -12.18 26.07 -11.51
N THR A 8 -13.39 25.52 -11.31
CA THR A 8 -13.66 24.08 -11.39
C THR A 8 -13.19 23.45 -12.70
N SER A 9 -13.36 24.16 -13.83
CA SER A 9 -12.96 23.67 -15.14
C SER A 9 -11.44 23.50 -15.29
N ASN A 10 -10.65 24.42 -14.73
CA ASN A 10 -9.18 24.36 -14.80
C ASN A 10 -8.64 23.29 -13.86
N VAL A 11 -9.19 23.20 -12.64
CA VAL A 11 -8.84 22.13 -11.69
C VAL A 11 -9.14 20.76 -12.29
N ARG A 12 -10.30 20.61 -12.94
CA ARG A 12 -10.67 19.38 -13.67
C ARG A 12 -9.63 19.01 -14.73
N ALA A 13 -9.22 19.96 -15.57
CA ALA A 13 -8.21 19.70 -16.60
C ALA A 13 -6.87 19.27 -15.99
N ALA A 14 -6.43 19.91 -14.91
CA ALA A 14 -5.21 19.55 -14.20
C ALA A 14 -5.27 18.14 -13.59
N ILE A 15 -6.39 17.77 -12.98
CA ILE A 15 -6.63 16.41 -12.45
C ILE A 15 -6.59 15.37 -13.56
N LEU A 16 -7.26 15.62 -14.70
CA LEU A 16 -7.25 14.69 -15.83
C LEU A 16 -5.84 14.45 -16.37
N GLU A 17 -5.01 15.48 -16.41
CA GLU A 17 -3.62 15.35 -16.84
C GLU A 17 -2.78 14.60 -15.80
N ALA A 18 -2.98 14.89 -14.50
CA ALA A 18 -2.35 14.13 -13.43
C ALA A 18 -2.73 12.64 -13.51
N ASN A 19 -4.01 12.30 -13.71
CA ASN A 19 -4.46 10.92 -13.84
C ASN A 19 -3.76 10.17 -14.98
N LYS A 20 -3.55 10.81 -16.14
CA LYS A 20 -2.78 10.18 -17.24
C LYS A 20 -1.33 9.92 -16.86
N ALA A 21 -0.70 10.85 -16.14
CA ALA A 21 0.69 10.71 -15.71
C ALA A 21 0.89 9.63 -14.63
N ARG A 22 -0.14 9.44 -13.79
CA ARG A 22 -0.17 8.45 -12.69
C ARG A 22 -0.64 7.07 -13.14
N ALA A 23 -1.37 7.02 -14.26
CA ALA A 23 -1.88 5.78 -14.81
C ALA A 23 -0.72 4.78 -14.99
N PHE A 24 -1.01 3.53 -14.68
CA PHE A 24 -0.04 2.45 -14.80
C PHE A 24 0.54 2.40 -16.22
N SER A 25 1.79 2.85 -16.38
CA SER A 25 2.48 2.89 -17.67
C SER A 25 3.50 1.75 -17.76
N SER A 26 3.38 0.91 -18.80
CA SER A 26 4.38 -0.11 -19.11
C SER A 26 5.69 0.55 -19.57
N ASN A 27 6.79 0.30 -18.85
CA ASN A 27 8.13 0.52 -19.38
C ASN A 27 8.61 -0.81 -20.01
N PRO A 28 8.75 -0.91 -21.35
CA PRO A 28 9.09 -2.16 -22.02
C PRO A 28 10.42 -2.77 -21.55
N GLU A 29 11.39 -1.94 -21.16
CA GLU A 29 12.69 -2.41 -20.65
C GLU A 29 12.53 -3.05 -19.27
N VAL A 30 11.75 -2.43 -18.38
CA VAL A 30 11.46 -2.99 -17.05
C VAL A 30 10.61 -4.26 -17.19
N GLU A 31 9.63 -4.29 -18.09
CA GLU A 31 8.84 -5.48 -18.39
C GLU A 31 9.71 -6.64 -18.89
N ALA A 32 10.70 -6.35 -19.75
CA ALA A 32 11.64 -7.37 -20.22
C ALA A 32 12.48 -7.94 -19.07
N ILE A 33 13.04 -7.07 -18.21
CA ILE A 33 13.82 -7.50 -17.05
C ILE A 33 12.97 -8.39 -16.12
N VAL A 34 11.74 -7.99 -15.84
CA VAL A 34 10.83 -8.74 -14.95
C VAL A 34 10.49 -10.10 -15.55
N ARG A 35 10.17 -10.16 -16.84
CA ARG A 35 9.91 -11.42 -17.56
C ARG A 35 11.12 -12.35 -17.48
N ASP A 36 12.32 -11.85 -17.76
CA ASP A 36 13.54 -12.65 -17.73
C ASP A 36 13.79 -13.24 -16.32
N VAL A 37 13.56 -12.44 -15.27
CA VAL A 37 13.65 -12.92 -13.88
C VAL A 37 12.61 -14.00 -13.59
N CYS A 38 11.34 -13.77 -13.97
CA CYS A 38 10.26 -14.73 -13.72
C CYS A 38 10.49 -16.05 -14.46
N ASP A 39 10.90 -16.00 -15.74
CA ASP A 39 11.15 -17.18 -16.57
C ASP A 39 12.38 -17.96 -16.11
N ALA A 40 13.41 -17.25 -15.62
CA ALA A 40 14.58 -17.88 -15.02
C ALA A 40 14.23 -18.63 -13.73
N VAL A 41 13.41 -18.04 -12.85
CA VAL A 41 12.93 -18.74 -11.64
C VAL A 41 12.04 -19.94 -12.00
N ALA A 42 11.17 -19.82 -13.00
CA ALA A 42 10.33 -20.92 -13.46
C ALA A 42 11.15 -22.13 -13.98
N SER A 43 12.27 -21.86 -14.66
CA SER A 43 13.08 -22.89 -15.31
C SER A 43 14.21 -23.45 -14.44
N ARG A 44 14.81 -22.64 -13.57
CA ARG A 44 15.99 -23.01 -12.75
C ARG A 44 15.73 -23.03 -11.25
N GLY A 45 14.53 -22.67 -10.78
CA GLY A 45 14.15 -22.73 -9.37
C GLY A 45 15.10 -21.96 -8.45
N ASP A 46 15.59 -22.63 -7.41
CA ASP A 46 16.46 -22.06 -6.36
C ASP A 46 17.76 -21.46 -6.91
N GLU A 47 18.29 -21.97 -8.02
CA GLU A 47 19.51 -21.45 -8.63
C GLU A 47 19.29 -19.99 -9.11
N ALA A 48 18.22 -19.75 -9.87
CA ALA A 48 17.89 -18.41 -10.35
C ALA A 48 17.44 -17.49 -9.21
N LEU A 49 16.66 -18.02 -8.25
CA LEU A 49 16.28 -17.28 -7.05
C LEU A 49 17.52 -16.72 -6.34
N LEU A 50 18.50 -17.58 -6.05
CA LEU A 50 19.72 -17.20 -5.35
C LEU A 50 20.60 -16.26 -6.18
N GLU A 51 20.69 -16.48 -7.50
CA GLU A 51 21.41 -15.60 -8.42
C GLU A 51 20.89 -14.15 -8.33
N TYR A 52 19.57 -13.96 -8.45
CA TYR A 52 18.98 -12.63 -8.43
C TYR A 52 18.94 -12.01 -7.03
N THR A 53 18.74 -12.80 -5.97
CA THR A 53 18.87 -12.31 -4.59
C THR A 53 20.29 -11.79 -4.33
N ARG A 54 21.33 -12.47 -4.82
CA ARG A 54 22.71 -11.98 -4.73
C ARG A 54 22.95 -10.72 -5.53
N LYS A 55 22.33 -10.62 -6.71
CA LYS A 55 22.48 -9.48 -7.60
C LYS A 55 21.82 -8.21 -7.04
N PHE A 56 20.66 -8.34 -6.42
CA PHE A 56 19.83 -7.19 -6.05
C PHE A 56 19.88 -6.83 -4.56
N ASP A 57 20.02 -7.82 -3.68
CA ASP A 57 19.85 -7.64 -2.23
C ASP A 57 21.17 -7.85 -1.47
N CYS A 58 21.76 -9.06 -1.52
CA CYS A 58 22.94 -9.41 -0.73
C CYS A 58 23.87 -10.38 -1.47
N ALA A 59 25.01 -9.88 -1.96
CA ALA A 59 25.95 -10.63 -2.79
C ALA A 59 26.50 -11.92 -2.16
N THR A 60 26.50 -12.01 -0.84
CA THR A 60 27.02 -13.16 -0.08
C THR A 60 25.93 -14.14 0.38
N MET A 61 24.66 -13.92 0.01
CA MET A 61 23.55 -14.76 0.46
C MET A 61 23.74 -16.24 0.08
N GLY A 62 23.61 -17.14 1.05
CA GLY A 62 23.51 -18.60 0.86
C GLY A 62 22.05 -19.07 0.75
N LEU A 63 21.83 -20.23 0.13
CA LEU A 63 20.47 -20.78 -0.03
C LEU A 63 19.85 -21.13 1.34
N GLU A 64 20.66 -21.67 2.24
CA GLU A 64 20.33 -22.00 3.62
C GLU A 64 19.95 -20.78 4.46
N GLN A 65 20.29 -19.56 4.01
CA GLN A 65 19.99 -18.31 4.70
C GLN A 65 18.70 -17.65 4.18
N ILE A 66 18.13 -18.15 3.07
CA ILE A 66 16.94 -17.57 2.44
C ILE A 66 15.73 -17.68 3.36
N ARG A 67 15.52 -18.83 4.00
CA ARG A 67 14.43 -19.00 4.96
C ARG A 67 14.85 -18.46 6.32
N VAL A 68 14.02 -17.57 6.88
CA VAL A 68 14.22 -17.08 8.25
C VAL A 68 13.93 -18.22 9.23
N THR A 69 14.81 -18.36 10.21
CA THR A 69 14.69 -19.35 11.28
C THR A 69 13.73 -18.87 12.37
N THR A 70 13.15 -19.82 13.13
CA THR A 70 12.35 -19.50 14.31
C THR A 70 13.14 -18.65 15.32
N ASP A 71 14.41 -18.95 15.51
CA ASP A 71 15.27 -18.21 16.45
C ASP A 71 15.47 -16.74 16.04
N GLU A 72 15.60 -16.45 14.74
CA GLU A 72 15.63 -15.07 14.23
C GLU A 72 14.32 -14.32 14.51
N ILE A 73 13.18 -14.99 14.32
CA ILE A 73 11.85 -14.41 14.59
C ILE A 73 11.69 -14.11 16.08
N GLU A 74 12.04 -15.06 16.94
CA GLU A 74 11.98 -14.91 18.40
C GLU A 74 12.92 -13.81 18.90
N ALA A 75 14.16 -13.80 18.43
CA ALA A 75 15.14 -12.78 18.80
C ALA A 75 14.66 -11.38 18.39
N ALA A 76 14.14 -11.23 17.18
CA ALA A 76 13.62 -9.96 16.67
C ALA A 76 12.44 -9.43 17.51
N TYR A 77 11.49 -10.30 17.85
CA TYR A 77 10.36 -9.93 18.70
C TYR A 77 10.78 -9.54 20.12
N ASN A 78 11.68 -10.33 20.72
CA ASN A 78 12.16 -10.08 22.07
C ASN A 78 13.03 -8.82 22.17
N ALA A 79 13.71 -8.44 21.08
CA ALA A 79 14.53 -7.23 20.99
C ALA A 79 13.72 -5.94 20.81
N LEU A 80 12.42 -6.01 20.49
CA LEU A 80 11.58 -4.81 20.42
C LEU A 80 11.50 -4.10 21.77
N ALA A 81 11.63 -2.77 21.74
CA ALA A 81 11.27 -1.94 22.87
C ALA A 81 9.81 -2.21 23.29
N PRO A 82 9.49 -2.24 24.60
CA PRO A 82 8.14 -2.54 25.08
C PRO A 82 7.05 -1.70 24.41
N GLU A 83 7.30 -0.40 24.22
CA GLU A 83 6.35 0.54 23.62
C GLU A 83 6.12 0.24 22.13
N ALA A 84 7.16 -0.15 21.40
CA ALA A 84 7.04 -0.54 19.99
C ALA A 84 6.27 -1.86 19.84
N ARG A 85 6.51 -2.81 20.76
CA ARG A 85 5.76 -4.07 20.80
C ARG A 85 4.28 -3.83 21.08
N GLU A 86 3.96 -3.05 22.11
CA GLU A 86 2.58 -2.69 22.46
C GLU A 86 1.88 -1.99 21.29
N ALA A 87 2.57 -1.08 20.59
CA ALA A 87 2.03 -0.39 19.43
C ALA A 87 1.67 -1.37 18.29
N LEU A 88 2.55 -2.33 17.97
CA LEU A 88 2.30 -3.34 16.93
C LEU A 88 1.20 -4.33 17.33
N GLU A 89 1.15 -4.76 18.59
CA GLU A 89 0.09 -5.63 19.11
C GLU A 89 -1.27 -4.93 19.07
N ARG A 90 -1.32 -3.65 19.46
CA ARG A 90 -2.52 -2.83 19.40
C ARG A 90 -2.98 -2.61 17.95
N ALA A 91 -2.05 -2.35 17.03
CA ALA A 91 -2.35 -2.27 15.60
C ALA A 91 -2.97 -3.57 15.09
N ALA A 92 -2.34 -4.71 15.37
CA ALA A 92 -2.84 -6.02 14.97
C ALA A 92 -4.25 -6.30 15.53
N HIS A 93 -4.50 -5.96 16.79
CA HIS A 93 -5.82 -6.09 17.40
C HIS A 93 -6.89 -5.23 16.69
N ASN A 94 -6.59 -3.97 16.41
CA ASN A 94 -7.54 -3.07 15.73
C ASN A 94 -7.84 -3.55 14.29
N ILE A 95 -6.81 -4.04 13.58
CA ILE A 95 -6.97 -4.63 12.24
C ILE A 95 -7.87 -5.87 12.31
N GLU A 96 -7.66 -6.75 13.28
CA GLU A 96 -8.48 -7.94 13.50
C GLU A 96 -9.94 -7.57 13.81
N VAL A 97 -10.18 -6.61 14.70
CA VAL A 97 -11.52 -6.12 15.04
C VAL A 97 -12.24 -5.55 13.82
N PHE A 98 -11.53 -4.80 12.97
CA PHE A 98 -12.11 -4.24 11.76
C PHE A 98 -12.49 -5.32 10.75
N HIS A 99 -11.55 -6.21 10.40
CA HIS A 99 -11.76 -7.23 9.37
C HIS A 99 -12.72 -8.34 9.81
N SER A 100 -12.81 -8.64 11.11
CA SER A 100 -13.79 -9.61 11.63
C SER A 100 -15.24 -9.19 11.38
N ARG A 101 -15.50 -7.88 11.24
CA ARG A 101 -16.84 -7.34 10.92
C ARG A 101 -17.21 -7.47 9.44
N GLN A 102 -16.26 -7.80 8.58
CA GLN A 102 -16.47 -7.94 7.13
C GLN A 102 -16.80 -9.38 6.71
N SER A 103 -16.84 -10.32 7.66
CA SER A 103 -17.17 -11.72 7.36
C SER A 103 -18.58 -11.85 6.79
N VAL A 104 -18.69 -12.45 5.61
CA VAL A 104 -19.96 -12.68 4.91
C VAL A 104 -20.45 -14.10 5.21
N PRO A 105 -21.66 -14.29 5.77
CA PRO A 105 -22.18 -15.63 6.02
C PRO A 105 -22.56 -16.32 4.71
N ASP A 106 -22.42 -17.65 4.70
CA ASP A 106 -23.01 -18.50 3.65
C ASP A 106 -24.52 -18.25 3.57
N TRP A 107 -25.07 -18.30 2.36
CA TRP A 107 -26.50 -18.10 2.14
C TRP A 107 -27.05 -19.07 1.10
N SER A 108 -28.34 -19.39 1.23
CA SER A 108 -29.09 -20.15 0.23
C SER A 108 -30.57 -19.82 0.27
N PHE A 109 -31.26 -20.03 -0.86
CA PHE A 109 -32.71 -19.88 -0.98
C PHE A 109 -33.28 -20.84 -2.03
N THR A 110 -34.57 -21.12 -1.95
CA THR A 110 -35.30 -21.89 -2.96
C THR A 110 -35.98 -20.93 -3.93
N SER A 111 -35.66 -21.05 -5.22
CA SER A 111 -36.29 -20.27 -6.30
C SER A 111 -37.79 -20.60 -6.45
N SER A 112 -38.52 -19.76 -7.18
CA SER A 112 -39.93 -19.99 -7.53
C SER A 112 -40.17 -21.29 -8.31
N GLU A 113 -39.13 -21.82 -8.96
CA GLU A 113 -39.15 -23.07 -9.72
C GLU A 113 -38.74 -24.28 -8.88
N GLY A 114 -38.42 -24.08 -7.59
CA GLY A 114 -38.05 -25.14 -6.65
C GLY A 114 -36.56 -25.47 -6.59
N ALA A 115 -35.69 -24.80 -7.36
CA ALA A 115 -34.25 -25.01 -7.30
C ALA A 115 -33.62 -24.35 -6.05
N LEU A 116 -32.74 -25.07 -5.35
CA LEU A 116 -31.90 -24.52 -4.27
C LEU A 116 -30.70 -23.80 -4.86
N LEU A 117 -30.57 -22.51 -4.59
CA LEU A 117 -29.48 -21.64 -5.03
C LEU A 117 -28.77 -21.07 -3.80
N GLY A 118 -27.48 -20.77 -3.91
CA GLY A 118 -26.72 -20.25 -2.78
C GLY A 118 -25.27 -19.91 -3.11
N GLN A 119 -24.58 -19.35 -2.11
CA GLN A 119 -23.16 -19.08 -2.16
C GLN A 119 -22.51 -19.50 -0.84
N ARG A 120 -21.38 -20.19 -0.96
CA ARG A 120 -20.51 -20.54 0.14
C ARG A 120 -19.19 -19.81 -0.01
N TYR A 121 -18.70 -19.21 1.08
CA TYR A 121 -17.41 -18.53 1.11
C TYR A 121 -16.38 -19.43 1.81
N THR A 122 -15.25 -19.68 1.16
CA THR A 122 -14.15 -20.46 1.72
C THR A 122 -12.84 -19.71 1.53
N ALA A 123 -11.98 -19.78 2.55
CA ALA A 123 -10.65 -19.20 2.48
C ALA A 123 -9.83 -19.80 1.33
N ILE A 124 -8.91 -19.01 0.81
CA ILE A 124 -7.81 -19.51 -0.02
C ILE A 124 -6.91 -20.39 0.86
N GLU A 125 -6.38 -21.49 0.32
CA GLU A 125 -5.56 -22.43 1.10
C GLU A 125 -4.23 -21.77 1.52
N ARG A 126 -3.53 -21.18 0.54
CA ARG A 126 -2.20 -20.59 0.75
C ARG A 126 -2.02 -19.25 0.05
N VAL A 127 -1.47 -18.26 0.77
CA VAL A 127 -1.18 -16.93 0.23
C VAL A 127 0.29 -16.54 0.44
N GLY A 128 0.85 -15.84 -0.55
CA GLY A 128 2.15 -15.20 -0.47
C GLY A 128 1.97 -13.72 -0.27
N ILE A 129 2.42 -13.19 0.87
CA ILE A 129 2.38 -11.76 1.17
C ILE A 129 3.78 -11.14 1.01
N TYR A 130 3.83 -9.88 0.60
CA TYR A 130 5.09 -9.15 0.45
C TYR A 130 5.16 -7.94 1.36
N ALA A 131 6.27 -7.79 2.09
CA ALA A 131 6.59 -6.59 2.84
C ALA A 131 7.85 -5.92 2.25
N PRO A 132 7.77 -4.65 1.80
CA PRO A 132 8.94 -3.94 1.32
C PRO A 132 9.96 -3.67 2.45
N ASN A 133 11.25 -3.77 2.11
CA ASN A 133 12.38 -3.45 3.01
C ASN A 133 13.48 -2.66 2.26
N GLY A 134 13.08 -1.85 1.27
CA GLY A 134 14.00 -1.08 0.41
C GLY A 134 14.29 0.32 0.96
N ARG A 135 13.41 1.29 0.67
CA ARG A 135 13.55 2.69 1.13
C ARG A 135 13.25 2.86 2.62
N ALA A 136 12.36 2.03 3.15
CA ALA A 136 12.02 1.90 4.56
C ALA A 136 11.49 0.49 4.81
N ALA A 137 11.42 0.12 6.08
CA ALA A 137 10.80 -1.12 6.53
C ALA A 137 9.35 -0.85 6.97
N TYR A 138 8.42 -1.67 6.50
CA TYR A 138 6.98 -1.49 6.74
C TYR A 138 6.39 -2.66 7.53
N PRO A 139 6.60 -2.71 8.87
CA PRO A 139 5.95 -3.72 9.72
C PRO A 139 4.42 -3.60 9.69
N SER A 140 3.88 -2.40 9.46
CA SER A 140 2.45 -2.18 9.27
C SER A 140 1.90 -3.00 8.11
N THR A 141 2.58 -3.05 6.96
CA THR A 141 2.17 -3.86 5.81
C THR A 141 2.10 -5.34 6.13
N VAL A 142 2.99 -5.86 6.96
CA VAL A 142 2.90 -7.27 7.42
C VAL A 142 1.60 -7.51 8.18
N LEU A 143 1.23 -6.60 9.09
CA LEU A 143 -0.02 -6.70 9.85
C LEU A 143 -1.26 -6.54 8.95
N MET A 144 -1.23 -5.56 8.05
CA MET A 144 -2.32 -5.25 7.11
C MET A 144 -2.58 -6.35 6.09
N LEU A 145 -1.61 -7.24 5.85
CA LEU A 145 -1.77 -8.40 4.97
C LEU A 145 -2.02 -9.69 5.73
N GLY A 146 -1.25 -9.95 6.80
CA GLY A 146 -1.28 -11.19 7.56
C GLY A 146 -2.53 -11.33 8.43
N VAL A 147 -2.94 -10.26 9.12
CA VAL A 147 -4.09 -10.31 10.03
C VAL A 147 -5.39 -10.57 9.26
N PRO A 148 -5.70 -9.89 8.13
CA PRO A 148 -6.89 -10.22 7.34
C PRO A 148 -6.88 -11.64 6.77
N ALA A 149 -5.72 -12.15 6.33
CA ALA A 149 -5.60 -13.53 5.86
C ALA A 149 -5.94 -14.54 6.97
N ARG A 150 -5.46 -14.29 8.20
CA ARG A 150 -5.81 -15.09 9.39
C ARG A 150 -7.31 -15.01 9.71
N VAL A 151 -7.88 -13.82 9.71
CA VAL A 151 -9.33 -13.61 9.96
C VAL A 151 -10.17 -14.33 8.92
N ALA A 152 -9.75 -14.34 7.65
CA ALA A 152 -10.41 -15.07 6.58
C ALA A 152 -10.30 -16.60 6.71
N GLY A 153 -9.39 -17.11 7.54
CA GLY A 153 -9.16 -18.54 7.74
C GLY A 153 -8.16 -19.19 6.77
N VAL A 154 -7.27 -18.39 6.17
CA VAL A 154 -6.17 -18.92 5.33
C VAL A 154 -5.26 -19.80 6.18
N LYS A 155 -4.95 -21.00 5.70
CA LYS A 155 -4.18 -21.98 6.49
C LYS A 155 -2.68 -21.74 6.44
N GLU A 156 -2.18 -21.33 5.27
CA GLU A 156 -0.76 -21.14 5.05
C GLU A 156 -0.49 -19.72 4.54
N ILE A 157 0.34 -18.98 5.27
CA ILE A 157 0.74 -17.61 4.93
C ILE A 157 2.25 -17.59 4.86
N ALA A 158 2.79 -17.33 3.67
CA ALA A 158 4.22 -17.14 3.46
C ALA A 158 4.52 -15.65 3.25
N LEU A 159 5.52 -15.12 3.95
CA LEU A 159 5.98 -13.74 3.82
C LEU A 159 7.29 -13.68 3.04
N ALA A 160 7.38 -12.81 2.05
CA ALA A 160 8.63 -12.41 1.44
C ALA A 160 9.00 -10.98 1.83
N THR A 161 10.26 -10.77 2.20
CA THR A 161 10.86 -9.47 2.45
C THR A 161 12.34 -9.52 2.02
N PRO A 162 12.87 -8.54 1.27
CA PRO A 162 14.28 -8.57 0.91
C PRO A 162 15.18 -8.46 2.15
N ALA A 163 16.31 -9.16 2.14
CA ALA A 163 17.37 -8.95 3.12
C ALA A 163 18.02 -7.57 2.96
N GLY A 164 18.59 -7.06 4.04
CA GLY A 164 19.56 -5.99 3.97
C GLY A 164 20.88 -6.44 3.32
N PRO A 165 21.81 -5.50 3.05
CA PRO A 165 23.14 -5.83 2.51
C PRO A 165 23.95 -6.80 3.40
N ASP A 166 23.64 -6.86 4.69
CA ASP A 166 24.21 -7.76 5.69
C ASP A 166 23.57 -9.17 5.70
N GLY A 167 22.60 -9.43 4.81
CA GLY A 167 21.88 -10.70 4.71
C GLY A 167 20.79 -10.90 5.77
N GLN A 168 20.52 -9.89 6.61
CA GLN A 168 19.51 -9.97 7.66
C GLN A 168 18.17 -9.43 7.19
N ALA A 169 17.09 -10.04 7.67
CA ALA A 169 15.76 -9.45 7.52
C ALA A 169 15.58 -8.33 8.56
N ASN A 170 14.74 -7.34 8.26
CA ASN A 170 14.48 -6.27 9.22
C ASN A 170 13.80 -6.83 10.48
N PRO A 171 14.34 -6.57 11.69
CA PRO A 171 13.81 -7.17 12.91
C PRO A 171 12.37 -6.74 13.21
N THR A 172 11.99 -5.51 12.87
CA THR A 172 10.62 -5.04 13.09
C THR A 172 9.62 -5.73 12.16
N ILE A 173 10.02 -6.08 10.93
CA ILE A 173 9.21 -6.91 10.01
C ILE A 173 9.03 -8.32 10.58
N LEU A 174 10.10 -8.95 11.10
CA LEU A 174 10.01 -10.29 11.70
C LEU A 174 9.13 -10.30 12.95
N ALA A 175 9.24 -9.28 13.79
CA ALA A 175 8.40 -9.14 14.97
C ALA A 175 6.92 -8.95 14.60
N ALA A 176 6.62 -8.13 13.58
CA ALA A 176 5.26 -7.97 13.06
C ALA A 176 4.72 -9.28 12.45
N ALA A 177 5.57 -10.05 11.76
CA ALA A 177 5.20 -11.37 11.23
C ALA A 177 4.80 -12.33 12.36
N LYS A 178 5.56 -12.35 13.45
CA LYS A 178 5.21 -13.13 14.65
C LYS A 178 3.86 -12.71 15.24
N ILE A 179 3.62 -11.40 15.39
CA ILE A 179 2.34 -10.87 15.91
C ILE A 179 1.17 -11.25 14.97
N ALA A 180 1.40 -11.24 13.66
CA ALA A 180 0.43 -11.71 12.67
C ALA A 180 0.24 -13.24 12.67
N GLY A 181 1.11 -14.02 13.32
CA GLY A 181 1.07 -15.48 13.37
C GLY A 181 1.74 -16.16 12.17
N ILE A 182 2.68 -15.46 11.51
CA ILE A 182 3.38 -15.94 10.32
C ILE A 182 4.76 -16.47 10.72
N SER A 183 5.05 -17.72 10.36
CA SER A 183 6.33 -18.39 10.65
C SER A 183 7.12 -18.77 9.40
N GLU A 184 6.51 -18.75 8.23
CA GLU A 184 7.19 -19.01 6.95
C GLU A 184 7.59 -17.68 6.31
N ILE A 185 8.87 -17.33 6.44
CA ILE A 185 9.40 -16.04 5.97
C ILE A 185 10.64 -16.28 5.11
N TYR A 186 10.71 -15.59 3.97
CA TYR A 186 11.79 -15.69 2.98
C TYR A 186 12.44 -14.33 2.74
N LYS A 187 13.78 -14.31 2.76
CA LYS A 187 14.65 -13.15 2.57
C LYS A 187 14.84 -12.80 1.09
N ILE A 188 13.75 -12.69 0.34
CA ILE A 188 13.74 -12.46 -1.11
C ILE A 188 12.87 -11.26 -1.48
N GLY A 189 13.33 -10.47 -2.46
CA GLY A 189 12.69 -9.23 -2.90
C GLY A 189 12.05 -9.27 -4.29
N GLY A 190 11.20 -8.27 -4.56
CA GLY A 190 10.79 -7.89 -5.92
C GLY A 190 10.20 -9.00 -6.78
N ALA A 191 10.58 -9.02 -8.06
CA ALA A 191 10.10 -10.00 -9.02
C ALA A 191 10.51 -11.45 -8.68
N VAL A 192 11.65 -11.63 -8.00
CA VAL A 192 12.13 -12.94 -7.56
C VAL A 192 11.15 -13.57 -6.57
N ALA A 193 10.73 -12.80 -5.56
CA ALA A 193 9.75 -13.23 -4.57
C ALA A 193 8.43 -13.65 -5.21
N MET A 194 7.91 -12.81 -6.14
CA MET A 194 6.64 -13.08 -6.81
C MET A 194 6.74 -14.34 -7.68
N ALA A 195 7.83 -14.51 -8.42
CA ALA A 195 8.04 -15.70 -9.26
C ALA A 195 8.20 -16.97 -8.42
N ALA A 196 8.96 -16.92 -7.32
CA ALA A 196 9.15 -18.05 -6.42
C ALA A 196 7.83 -18.49 -5.78
N PHE A 197 6.99 -17.55 -5.34
CA PHE A 197 5.66 -17.88 -4.83
C PHE A 197 4.69 -18.36 -5.92
N ALA A 198 4.76 -17.84 -7.14
CA ALA A 198 3.86 -18.26 -8.22
C ALA A 198 4.18 -19.67 -8.74
N TYR A 199 5.46 -19.95 -9.02
CA TYR A 199 5.89 -21.22 -9.61
C TYR A 199 6.20 -22.29 -8.55
N GLY A 200 6.62 -21.88 -7.36
CA GLY A 200 7.31 -22.74 -6.42
C GLY A 200 8.75 -23.02 -6.85
N THR A 201 9.58 -23.36 -5.87
CA THR A 201 10.94 -23.87 -6.04
C THR A 201 11.15 -25.03 -5.04
N ASP A 202 12.34 -25.63 -5.02
CA ASP A 202 12.66 -26.67 -4.03
C ASP A 202 12.62 -26.13 -2.59
N SER A 203 12.99 -24.86 -2.39
CA SER A 203 12.98 -24.19 -1.08
C SER A 203 11.72 -23.38 -0.76
N VAL A 204 10.96 -22.94 -1.78
CA VAL A 204 9.79 -22.07 -1.64
C VAL A 204 8.55 -22.75 -2.18
N ALA A 205 7.60 -23.08 -1.31
CA ALA A 205 6.35 -23.68 -1.76
C ALA A 205 5.46 -22.63 -2.47
N ARG A 206 4.88 -23.03 -3.61
CA ARG A 206 3.97 -22.19 -4.40
C ARG A 206 2.76 -21.74 -3.56
N VAL A 207 2.14 -20.63 -3.94
CA VAL A 207 0.94 -20.08 -3.28
C VAL A 207 -0.20 -19.91 -4.30
N ASP A 208 -1.43 -19.75 -3.81
CA ASP A 208 -2.61 -19.58 -4.68
C ASP A 208 -2.91 -18.10 -4.98
N LYS A 209 -2.46 -17.19 -4.12
CA LYS A 209 -2.63 -15.74 -4.30
C LYS A 209 -1.45 -14.94 -3.76
N LEU A 210 -0.99 -13.98 -4.57
CA LEU A 210 -0.02 -12.97 -4.21
C LEU A 210 -0.73 -11.70 -3.71
N VAL A 211 -0.24 -11.14 -2.61
CA VAL A 211 -0.81 -9.94 -2.00
C VAL A 211 0.30 -9.01 -1.53
N GLY A 212 0.11 -7.71 -1.70
CA GLY A 212 0.97 -6.69 -1.15
C GLY A 212 1.46 -5.66 -2.16
N PRO A 213 1.74 -4.43 -1.69
CA PRO A 213 2.31 -3.36 -2.49
C PRO A 213 3.81 -3.55 -2.67
N GLY A 214 4.39 -2.88 -3.66
CA GLY A 214 5.83 -2.91 -3.88
C GLY A 214 6.28 -1.99 -4.99
N SER A 215 7.54 -2.15 -5.40
CA SER A 215 8.10 -1.40 -6.52
C SER A 215 7.44 -1.78 -7.85
N ILE A 216 7.69 -0.99 -8.89
CA ILE A 216 7.25 -1.30 -10.25
C ILE A 216 7.66 -2.70 -10.72
N TYR A 217 8.82 -3.21 -10.29
CA TYR A 217 9.27 -4.57 -10.63
C TYR A 217 8.37 -5.64 -10.01
N LEU A 218 7.92 -5.43 -8.76
CA LEU A 218 6.98 -6.33 -8.09
C LEU A 218 5.61 -6.26 -8.75
N THR A 219 5.12 -5.05 -9.01
CA THR A 219 3.81 -4.85 -9.65
C THR A 219 3.77 -5.45 -11.06
N LEU A 220 4.83 -5.28 -11.85
CA LEU A 220 4.94 -5.92 -13.17
C LEU A 220 5.09 -7.44 -13.08
N ALA A 221 5.73 -7.97 -12.04
CA ALA A 221 5.79 -9.42 -11.83
C ALA A 221 4.41 -9.98 -11.51
N LYS A 222 3.63 -9.32 -10.64
CA LYS A 222 2.22 -9.67 -10.38
C LYS A 222 1.39 -9.66 -11.67
N LYS A 223 1.57 -8.64 -12.51
CA LYS A 223 0.92 -8.56 -13.84
C LYS A 223 1.32 -9.73 -14.73
N TYR A 224 2.61 -10.05 -14.81
CA TYR A 224 3.13 -11.14 -15.65
C TYR A 224 2.63 -12.51 -15.20
N LEU A 225 2.52 -12.72 -13.88
CA LEU A 225 2.14 -13.99 -13.26
C LEU A 225 0.62 -14.16 -13.10
N TYR A 226 -0.17 -13.14 -13.41
CA TYR A 226 -1.62 -13.22 -13.33
C TYR A 226 -2.17 -14.31 -14.26
N GLY A 227 -3.00 -15.20 -13.70
CA GLY A 227 -3.52 -16.40 -14.39
C GLY A 227 -2.73 -17.67 -14.09
N ILE A 228 -1.47 -17.54 -13.65
CA ILE A 228 -0.71 -18.62 -13.01
C ILE A 228 -1.02 -18.63 -11.52
N VAL A 229 -1.10 -17.44 -10.91
CA VAL A 229 -1.46 -17.22 -9.51
C VAL A 229 -2.45 -16.05 -9.42
N GLY A 230 -3.32 -16.05 -8.39
CA GLY A 230 -4.18 -14.91 -8.12
C GLY A 230 -3.37 -13.70 -7.65
N ILE A 231 -3.88 -12.48 -7.89
CA ILE A 231 -3.31 -11.25 -7.34
C ILE A 231 -4.41 -10.41 -6.69
N ASP A 232 -4.05 -9.54 -5.76
CA ASP A 232 -4.92 -8.53 -5.15
C ASP A 232 -5.16 -7.31 -6.05
N GLY A 233 -4.11 -6.83 -6.73
CA GLY A 233 -4.19 -5.70 -7.63
C GLY A 233 -2.83 -5.21 -8.10
N LEU A 234 -2.84 -4.24 -9.01
CA LEU A 234 -1.63 -3.59 -9.51
C LEU A 234 -1.48 -2.22 -8.84
N TYR A 235 -1.04 -2.25 -7.59
CA TYR A 235 -0.82 -1.02 -6.82
C TYR A 235 0.50 -0.36 -7.26
N GLY A 236 0.43 0.95 -7.43
CA GLY A 236 1.47 1.85 -7.86
C GLY A 236 1.88 2.81 -6.74
N PRO A 237 2.41 4.00 -7.09
CA PRO A 237 2.79 5.01 -6.11
C PRO A 237 1.60 5.46 -5.26
N SER A 238 1.86 5.84 -4.02
CA SER A 238 0.83 6.18 -3.03
C SER A 238 0.31 7.62 -3.21
N GLU A 239 -0.96 7.85 -2.84
CA GLU A 239 -1.72 9.01 -3.28
C GLU A 239 -2.67 9.56 -2.20
N VAL A 240 -2.78 10.89 -2.08
CA VAL A 240 -3.81 11.53 -1.24
C VAL A 240 -4.48 12.69 -1.96
N THR A 241 -5.81 12.75 -1.86
CA THR A 241 -6.60 13.95 -2.15
C THR A 241 -7.21 14.48 -0.86
N ILE A 242 -6.95 15.73 -0.52
CA ILE A 242 -7.48 16.37 0.67
C ILE A 242 -8.53 17.40 0.27
N LEU A 243 -9.75 17.25 0.79
CA LEU A 243 -10.80 18.25 0.76
C LEU A 243 -10.72 19.12 2.02
N ALA A 244 -10.59 20.43 1.86
CA ALA A 244 -10.51 21.36 2.99
C ALA A 244 -11.50 22.52 2.86
N ASP A 245 -12.27 22.79 3.91
CA ASP A 245 -13.11 24.00 4.03
C ASP A 245 -12.44 25.09 4.88
N GLU A 246 -13.13 26.22 5.08
CA GLU A 246 -12.65 27.34 5.90
C GLU A 246 -12.39 26.99 7.38
N GLY A 247 -12.94 25.88 7.88
CA GLY A 247 -12.71 25.38 9.23
C GLY A 247 -11.48 24.48 9.35
N ALA A 248 -10.86 24.08 8.24
CA ALA A 248 -9.62 23.31 8.26
C ALA A 248 -8.47 24.13 8.86
N ARG A 249 -7.54 23.45 9.54
CA ARG A 249 -6.29 24.06 10.02
C ARG A 249 -5.22 23.93 8.92
N PRO A 250 -4.74 25.02 8.31
CA PRO A 250 -3.79 24.94 7.19
C PRO A 250 -2.51 24.17 7.52
N ALA A 251 -1.97 24.34 8.73
CA ALA A 251 -0.77 23.63 9.17
C ALA A 251 -0.95 22.11 9.21
N GLN A 252 -2.16 21.63 9.52
CA GLN A 252 -2.46 20.20 9.56
C GLN A 252 -2.61 19.63 8.15
N VAL A 253 -3.38 20.31 7.29
CA VAL A 253 -3.52 19.93 5.88
C VAL A 253 -2.15 19.89 5.19
N ALA A 254 -1.27 20.86 5.47
CA ALA A 254 0.10 20.86 4.97
C ALA A 254 0.91 19.65 5.47
N ALA A 255 0.80 19.32 6.76
CA ALA A 255 1.48 18.16 7.35
C ALA A 255 1.02 16.85 6.70
N ASP A 256 -0.28 16.70 6.45
CA ASP A 256 -0.85 15.48 5.84
C ASP A 256 -0.43 15.35 4.35
N LEU A 257 -0.39 16.46 3.59
CA LEU A 257 0.20 16.48 2.24
C LEU A 257 1.68 16.09 2.26
N ILE A 258 2.45 16.58 3.24
CA ILE A 258 3.89 16.26 3.36
C ILE A 258 4.09 14.80 3.76
N ALA A 259 3.29 14.27 4.68
CA ALA A 259 3.34 12.89 5.13
C ALA A 259 3.13 11.91 3.95
N GLN A 260 2.18 12.20 3.06
CA GLN A 260 2.03 11.40 1.85
C GLN A 260 3.19 11.59 0.86
N ALA A 261 3.61 12.85 0.63
CA ALA A 261 4.66 13.18 -0.33
C ALA A 261 6.02 12.55 0.01
N GLU A 262 6.28 12.25 1.28
CA GLU A 262 7.54 11.64 1.67
C GLU A 262 7.66 10.15 1.31
N HIS A 263 6.58 9.45 0.94
CA HIS A 263 6.65 8.03 0.57
C HIS A 263 7.60 7.79 -0.63
N GLY A 264 7.63 8.72 -1.58
CA GLY A 264 8.44 8.62 -2.79
C GLY A 264 8.28 9.83 -3.69
N SER A 265 9.26 10.09 -4.55
CA SER A 265 9.22 11.22 -5.50
C SER A 265 8.12 11.10 -6.56
N ASP A 266 7.57 9.90 -6.70
CA ASP A 266 6.44 9.50 -7.54
C ASP A 266 5.07 9.55 -6.83
N SER A 267 5.03 9.92 -5.55
CA SER A 267 3.77 10.05 -4.80
C SER A 267 2.96 11.25 -5.31
N PHE A 268 1.63 11.09 -5.36
CA PHE A 268 0.73 12.15 -5.79
C PHE A 268 -0.03 12.75 -4.61
N VAL A 269 0.00 14.08 -4.50
CA VAL A 269 -0.69 14.81 -3.43
C VAL A 269 -1.52 15.95 -4.02
N CYS A 270 -2.75 16.06 -3.56
CA CYS A 270 -3.74 16.98 -4.09
C CYS A 270 -4.51 17.65 -2.96
N LEU A 271 -4.61 18.98 -2.98
CA LEU A 271 -5.55 19.74 -2.16
C LEU A 271 -6.66 20.26 -3.06
N ILE A 272 -7.92 20.08 -2.67
CA ILE A 272 -9.07 20.71 -3.33
C ILE A 272 -9.87 21.47 -2.28
N THR A 273 -10.09 22.75 -2.51
CA THR A 273 -10.83 23.63 -1.60
C THR A 273 -11.69 24.62 -2.39
N ALA A 274 -12.73 25.18 -1.78
CA ALA A 274 -13.46 26.32 -2.33
C ALA A 274 -12.94 27.67 -1.79
N SER A 275 -11.85 27.66 -1.02
CA SER A 275 -11.29 28.85 -0.36
C SER A 275 -9.89 29.17 -0.89
N ALA A 276 -9.77 30.32 -1.54
CA ALA A 276 -8.47 30.86 -1.94
C ALA A 276 -7.56 31.14 -0.72
N ARG A 277 -8.16 31.48 0.44
CA ARG A 277 -7.42 31.66 1.69
C ARG A 277 -6.79 30.35 2.14
N ILE A 278 -7.56 29.26 2.23
CA ILE A 278 -7.05 27.95 2.62
C ILE A 278 -5.93 27.49 1.68
N ALA A 279 -6.13 27.65 0.37
CA ALA A 279 -5.10 27.30 -0.62
C ALA A 279 -3.78 28.05 -0.39
N ALA A 280 -3.85 29.37 -0.15
CA ALA A 280 -2.68 30.20 0.11
C ALA A 280 -2.01 29.86 1.45
N ASP A 281 -2.80 29.72 2.52
CA ASP A 281 -2.30 29.41 3.86
C ASP A 281 -1.63 28.03 3.89
N VAL A 282 -2.22 27.01 3.26
CA VAL A 282 -1.60 25.67 3.17
C VAL A 282 -0.31 25.71 2.37
N GLN A 283 -0.27 26.46 1.26
CA GLN A 283 0.95 26.59 0.46
C GLN A 283 2.10 27.24 1.26
N ALA A 284 1.80 28.23 2.10
CA ALA A 284 2.77 28.85 3.00
C ALA A 284 3.24 27.87 4.10
N GLU A 285 2.32 27.12 4.70
CA GLU A 285 2.64 26.11 5.71
C GLU A 285 3.51 24.97 5.16
N ILE A 286 3.26 24.51 3.93
CA ILE A 286 4.12 23.54 3.26
C ILE A 286 5.55 24.10 3.18
N GLN A 287 5.72 25.36 2.75
CA GLN A 287 7.05 25.95 2.66
C GLN A 287 7.75 26.01 4.02
N ALA A 288 7.02 26.42 5.08
CA ALA A 288 7.54 26.51 6.43
C ALA A 288 7.98 25.15 6.98
N GLN A 289 7.16 24.11 6.79
CA GLN A 289 7.41 22.76 7.31
C GLN A 289 8.51 22.01 6.54
N LEU A 290 8.77 22.38 5.28
CA LEU A 290 9.88 21.80 4.50
C LEU A 290 11.25 22.32 4.91
N LEU A 291 11.34 23.45 5.63
CA LEU A 291 12.61 24.05 6.03
C LEU A 291 13.41 23.09 6.91
N GLY A 292 14.55 22.63 6.42
CA GLY A 292 15.44 21.72 7.15
C GLY A 292 15.02 20.25 7.13
N SER A 293 14.05 19.85 6.30
CA SER A 293 13.65 18.45 6.19
C SER A 293 14.80 17.57 5.68
N PRO A 294 15.11 16.43 6.33
CA PRO A 294 16.14 15.50 5.86
C PRO A 294 15.75 14.83 4.52
N ARG A 295 14.48 14.91 4.12
CA ARG A 295 13.94 14.32 2.88
C ARG A 295 13.59 15.36 1.82
N ALA A 296 14.20 16.55 1.90
CA ALA A 296 13.87 17.71 1.06
C ALA A 296 13.85 17.41 -0.46
N LYS A 297 14.75 16.57 -0.96
CA LYS A 297 14.79 16.21 -2.38
C LYS A 297 13.52 15.45 -2.82
N ILE A 298 13.17 14.39 -2.10
CA ILE A 298 11.98 13.56 -2.37
C ILE A 298 10.72 14.41 -2.28
N LEU A 299 10.61 15.19 -1.20
CA LEU A 299 9.48 16.08 -0.97
C LEU A 299 9.35 17.14 -2.06
N SER A 300 10.45 17.75 -2.48
CA SER A 300 10.45 18.73 -3.56
C SER A 300 9.95 18.13 -4.89
N GLU A 301 10.38 16.93 -5.24
CA GLU A 301 9.96 16.24 -6.47
C GLU A 301 8.47 15.87 -6.43
N SER A 302 8.00 15.21 -5.36
CA SER A 302 6.59 14.81 -5.22
C SER A 302 5.64 16.03 -5.16
N LEU A 303 5.99 17.06 -4.37
CA LEU A 303 5.16 18.27 -4.26
C LEU A 303 5.11 19.10 -5.55
N GLN A 304 6.14 19.03 -6.41
CA GLN A 304 6.09 19.64 -7.74
C GLN A 304 5.11 18.90 -8.67
N GLY A 305 5.00 17.57 -8.52
CA GLY A 305 4.01 16.75 -9.21
C GLY A 305 2.58 17.00 -8.73
N GLY A 306 2.40 17.33 -7.45
CA GLY A 306 1.11 17.62 -6.83
C GLY A 306 0.40 18.89 -7.30
N LEU A 307 -0.83 19.10 -6.82
CA LEU A 307 -1.68 20.22 -7.21
C LEU A 307 -2.54 20.77 -6.05
N ILE A 308 -2.82 22.07 -6.11
CA ILE A 308 -3.83 22.75 -5.28
C ILE A 308 -4.92 23.28 -6.22
N GLY A 309 -6.14 22.80 -6.05
CA GLY A 309 -7.30 23.24 -6.80
C GLY A 309 -8.24 24.10 -5.98
N ILE A 310 -8.54 25.30 -6.46
CA ILE A 310 -9.58 26.17 -5.92
C ILE A 310 -10.83 25.99 -6.78
N ALA A 311 -11.77 25.19 -6.29
CA ALA A 311 -13.05 24.91 -6.93
C ALA A 311 -14.06 26.05 -6.69
N ASP A 312 -15.10 26.12 -7.53
CA ASP A 312 -16.13 27.17 -7.40
C ASP A 312 -17.06 26.93 -6.20
N SER A 313 -17.15 25.69 -5.72
CA SER A 313 -17.91 25.30 -4.53
C SER A 313 -17.35 24.03 -3.87
N LEU A 314 -17.74 23.77 -2.62
CA LEU A 314 -17.42 22.48 -1.97
C LEU A 314 -18.09 21.29 -2.66
N SER A 315 -19.23 21.50 -3.33
CA SER A 315 -19.88 20.45 -4.11
C SER A 315 -19.05 20.08 -5.33
N ASP A 316 -18.50 21.09 -6.02
CA ASP A 316 -17.58 20.88 -7.13
C ASP A 316 -16.29 20.23 -6.64
N ALA A 317 -15.80 20.59 -5.45
CA ALA A 317 -14.64 19.95 -4.85
C ALA A 317 -14.85 18.44 -4.64
N CYS A 318 -16.04 17.99 -4.20
CA CYS A 318 -16.38 16.57 -4.12
C CYS A 318 -16.35 15.89 -5.50
N VAL A 319 -16.93 16.51 -6.53
CA VAL A 319 -16.91 15.99 -7.91
C VAL A 319 -15.48 15.88 -8.45
N LEU A 320 -14.64 16.86 -8.14
CA LEU A 320 -13.22 16.85 -8.52
C LEU A 320 -12.44 15.77 -7.75
N SER A 321 -12.75 15.53 -6.47
CA SER A 321 -12.19 14.41 -5.70
C SER A 321 -12.59 13.05 -6.28
N ASP A 322 -13.85 12.88 -6.68
CA ASP A 322 -14.28 11.65 -7.37
C ASP A 322 -13.54 11.44 -8.68
N LEU A 323 -13.12 12.52 -9.34
CA LEU A 323 -12.30 12.46 -10.54
C LEU A 323 -10.84 12.11 -10.26
N THR A 324 -10.29 12.49 -9.10
CA THR A 324 -8.92 12.05 -8.74
C THR A 324 -8.89 10.55 -8.45
N ALA A 325 -9.98 9.98 -7.92
CA ALA A 325 -10.11 8.57 -7.56
C ALA A 325 -8.88 8.07 -6.78
N SER A 326 -8.47 8.86 -5.77
CA SER A 326 -7.25 8.63 -5.02
C SER A 326 -7.36 7.42 -4.10
N GLU A 327 -6.19 6.82 -3.85
CA GLU A 327 -5.97 5.82 -2.79
C GLU A 327 -6.56 6.30 -1.46
N HIS A 328 -6.17 7.50 -1.02
CA HIS A 328 -6.69 8.13 0.19
C HIS A 328 -7.44 9.43 -0.14
N VAL A 329 -8.57 9.63 0.52
CA VAL A 329 -9.29 10.91 0.54
C VAL A 329 -9.44 11.39 1.98
N GLU A 330 -8.87 12.54 2.31
CA GLU A 330 -9.12 13.19 3.59
C GLU A 330 -10.14 14.32 3.44
N ILE A 331 -10.98 14.50 4.45
CA ILE A 331 -11.94 15.60 4.50
C ILE A 331 -11.73 16.36 5.82
N TRP A 332 -11.10 17.53 5.71
CA TRP A 332 -10.96 18.51 6.77
C TRP A 332 -12.06 19.56 6.64
N SER A 333 -13.18 19.31 7.30
CA SER A 333 -14.37 20.16 7.20
C SER A 333 -15.22 20.10 8.45
N ARG A 334 -15.93 21.20 8.75
CA ARG A 334 -16.93 21.21 9.82
C ARG A 334 -18.06 20.20 9.59
N ASP A 335 -18.33 19.86 8.33
CA ASP A 335 -19.37 18.89 7.94
C ASP A 335 -18.78 17.73 7.11
N ALA A 336 -17.65 17.19 7.57
CA ALA A 336 -16.91 16.15 6.86
C ALA A 336 -17.76 14.91 6.53
N PHE A 337 -18.67 14.52 7.42
CA PHE A 337 -19.56 13.39 7.18
C PHE A 337 -20.56 13.66 6.05
N ALA A 338 -21.16 14.86 5.97
CA ALA A 338 -22.05 15.16 4.85
C ALA A 338 -21.31 15.19 3.51
N LEU A 339 -20.07 15.71 3.50
CA LEU A 339 -19.23 15.70 2.29
C LEU A 339 -18.85 14.28 1.86
N SER A 340 -18.54 13.38 2.80
CA SER A 340 -18.15 12.01 2.45
C SER A 340 -19.26 11.24 1.75
N THR A 341 -20.53 11.50 2.06
CA THR A 341 -21.67 10.88 1.36
C THR A 341 -21.79 11.27 -0.13
N LYS A 342 -21.04 12.28 -0.57
CA LYS A 342 -20.99 12.74 -1.96
C LYS A 342 -19.77 12.21 -2.72
N ILE A 343 -18.90 11.46 -2.06
CA ILE A 343 -17.70 10.88 -2.65
C ILE A 343 -18.01 9.41 -2.94
N SER A 344 -17.83 9.04 -4.20
CA SER A 344 -18.05 7.69 -4.72
C SER A 344 -16.74 6.95 -4.94
N ASN A 345 -15.65 7.66 -5.28
CA ASN A 345 -14.38 7.06 -5.69
C ASN A 345 -13.26 7.42 -4.71
N ALA A 346 -12.97 6.50 -3.79
CA ALA A 346 -11.83 6.58 -2.87
C ALA A 346 -11.46 5.17 -2.41
N GLY A 347 -10.16 4.89 -2.24
CA GLY A 347 -9.73 3.65 -1.58
C GLY A 347 -10.13 3.65 -0.10
N ALA A 348 -9.78 4.72 0.60
CA ALA A 348 -10.23 4.99 1.97
C ALA A 348 -10.58 6.47 2.17
N ILE A 349 -11.59 6.75 3.00
CA ILE A 349 -12.01 8.11 3.37
C ILE A 349 -11.72 8.38 4.85
N PHE A 350 -11.01 9.48 5.11
CA PHE A 350 -10.65 9.95 6.43
C PHE A 350 -11.44 11.22 6.79
N LEU A 351 -12.20 11.18 7.87
CA LEU A 351 -13.05 12.31 8.29
C LEU A 351 -12.40 13.04 9.46
N ASN A 352 -11.91 14.26 9.21
CA ASN A 352 -11.21 15.08 10.20
C ASN A 352 -10.12 14.29 10.96
N THR A 353 -9.41 13.42 10.24
CA THR A 353 -8.36 12.57 10.80
C THR A 353 -7.31 12.33 9.72
N PRO A 354 -6.02 12.19 10.08
CA PRO A 354 -4.95 12.11 9.09
C PRO A 354 -4.70 10.65 8.63
N VAL A 355 -4.25 10.46 7.38
CA VAL A 355 -3.92 9.14 6.80
C VAL A 355 -3.03 8.27 7.69
N PRO A 356 -1.97 8.78 8.36
CA PRO A 356 -1.11 7.96 9.22
C PRO A 356 -1.88 7.19 10.31
N LEU A 357 -3.05 7.67 10.76
CA LEU A 357 -3.86 6.91 11.70
C LEU A 357 -4.36 5.60 11.06
N GLY A 358 -4.77 5.65 9.79
CA GLY A 358 -5.16 4.49 8.98
C GLY A 358 -4.00 3.55 8.71
N ASP A 359 -2.86 4.10 8.30
CA ASP A 359 -1.69 3.31 7.92
C ASP A 359 -1.13 2.43 9.04
N TYR A 360 -1.37 2.82 10.30
CA TYR A 360 -0.73 2.18 11.43
C TYR A 360 -1.68 1.54 12.45
N ILE A 361 -2.80 2.18 12.83
CA ILE A 361 -3.50 1.77 14.05
C ILE A 361 -5.03 1.75 13.97
N ALA A 362 -5.67 2.41 13.00
CA ALA A 362 -7.13 2.53 12.99
C ALA A 362 -7.85 1.20 12.75
N GLY A 363 -7.27 0.31 11.95
CA GLY A 363 -7.82 -1.02 11.63
C GLY A 363 -8.11 -1.31 10.15
N PRO A 364 -8.64 -0.37 9.34
CA PRO A 364 -8.78 -0.57 7.90
C PRO A 364 -7.43 -0.84 7.22
N SER A 365 -7.43 -1.62 6.13
CA SER A 365 -6.19 -1.89 5.38
C SER A 365 -5.70 -0.64 4.65
N HIS A 366 -4.37 -0.43 4.68
CA HIS A 366 -3.68 0.58 3.86
C HIS A 366 -3.22 0.04 2.49
N THR A 367 -3.54 -1.23 2.17
CA THR A 367 -3.21 -1.80 0.86
C THR A 367 -4.35 -1.53 -0.11
N LEU A 368 -4.30 -0.34 -0.72
CA LEU A 368 -5.42 0.27 -1.42
C LEU A 368 -5.15 0.45 -2.93
N PRO A 369 -6.19 0.60 -3.76
CA PRO A 369 -6.04 0.90 -5.18
C PRO A 369 -5.42 2.30 -5.39
N THR A 370 -4.62 2.43 -6.44
CA THR A 370 -3.85 3.64 -6.78
C THR A 370 -3.91 3.89 -8.29
N GLY A 371 -3.54 5.07 -8.77
CA GLY A 371 -3.49 5.33 -10.21
C GLY A 371 -4.87 5.43 -10.85
N ALA A 372 -5.88 5.81 -10.05
CA ALA A 372 -7.29 5.95 -10.43
C ALA A 372 -7.96 4.64 -10.94
N THR A 373 -7.53 3.48 -10.43
CA THR A 373 -8.06 2.15 -10.79
C THR A 373 -9.38 1.79 -10.13
#